data_AF-A0A0Q5ZSJ1-F1
#
_entry.id   AF-A0A0Q5ZSJ1-F1
#
_cell.length_a   1.000
_cell.length_b   1.000
_cell.length_c   1.000
_cell.angle_alpha   90.00
_cell.angle_beta   90.00
_cell.angle_gamma   90.00
#
_symmetry.space_group_name_H-M   'P 1'
#
loop_
_entity.id
_entity.type
_entity.pdbx_description
1 polymer ?
#
loop_
_entity_poly.entity_id
_entity_poly.type
_entity_poly.pdbx_seq_one_letter_code
_entity_poly.pdbx_strand_id
1 'polypeptide(L)'
;MREFTEKDLYELAEKIEEFKAKNSQAIKQPHITIGYQGDIESTNYANQIANRLTESGNNIESIILFSSGNAEDHYSISSAPDNSILVEIFSEK
;
A
#
# COMPACT_ATOMS: atom_id res chain seq x y z
N MET A 1 -7.39 -11.75 -12.92
CA MET A 1 -6.35 -11.46 -11.93
C MET A 1 -5.55 -10.30 -12.46
N ARG A 2 -5.59 -9.16 -11.78
CA ARG A 2 -4.90 -7.95 -12.23
C ARG A 2 -3.39 -8.06 -12.02
N GLU A 3 -2.65 -7.51 -12.97
CA GLU A 3 -1.20 -7.38 -12.90
C GLU A 3 -0.83 -5.98 -12.39
N PHE A 4 0.08 -5.92 -11.42
CA PHE A 4 0.66 -4.66 -10.97
C PHE A 4 1.82 -4.27 -11.89
N THR A 5 1.64 -3.19 -12.65
CA THR A 5 2.56 -2.77 -13.71
C THR A 5 3.63 -1.81 -13.21
N GLU A 6 4.67 -1.56 -14.01
CA GLU A 6 5.68 -0.53 -13.71
C GLU A 6 5.09 0.88 -13.61
N LYS A 7 4.03 1.15 -14.38
CA LYS A 7 3.31 2.42 -14.30
C LYS A 7 2.63 2.57 -12.94
N ASP A 8 1.96 1.51 -12.47
CA ASP A 8 1.31 1.52 -11.16
C ASP A 8 2.34 1.68 -10.03
N LEU A 9 3.52 1.07 -10.17
CA LEU A 9 4.64 1.24 -9.25
C LEU A 9 5.11 2.70 -9.17
N TYR A 10 5.28 3.36 -10.34
CA TYR A 10 5.69 4.75 -10.39
C TYR A 10 4.66 5.68 -9.74
N GLU A 11 3.39 5.53 -10.09
CA GLU A 11 2.29 6.32 -9.52
C GLU A 11 2.17 6.09 -7.99
N LEU A 12 2.32 4.85 -7.53
CA LEU A 12 2.30 4.52 -6.11
C LEU A 12 3.49 5.14 -5.37
N ALA A 13 4.70 5.04 -5.92
CA ALA A 13 5.90 5.62 -5.33
C ALA A 13 5.79 7.15 -5.20
N GLU A 14 5.26 7.83 -6.22
CA GLU A 14 5.01 9.26 -6.18
C GLU A 14 4.01 9.63 -5.07
N LYS A 15 2.86 8.93 -5.01
CA LYS A 15 1.86 9.14 -3.95
C LYS A 15 2.43 8.88 -2.55
N ILE A 16 3.29 7.87 -2.37
CA ILE A 16 3.96 7.56 -1.10
C ILE A 16 4.87 8.71 -0.68
N GLU A 17 5.72 9.20 -1.59
CA GLU A 17 6.65 10.29 -1.30
C GLU A 17 5.92 11.60 -1.02
N GLU A 18 4.87 11.92 -1.78
CA GLU A 18 4.01 13.07 -1.48
C GLU A 18 3.37 12.98 -0.09
N PHE A 19 2.83 11.81 0.25
CA PHE A 19 2.20 11.58 1.55
C PHE A 19 3.21 11.70 2.68
N LYS A 20 4.41 11.14 2.51
CA LYS A 20 5.51 11.21 3.46
C LYS A 20 6.01 12.63 3.65
N ALA A 21 6.13 13.42 2.57
CA ALA A 21 6.52 14.83 2.65
C ALA A 21 5.49 15.66 3.44
N LYS A 22 4.20 15.47 3.17
CA LYS A 22 3.08 16.15 3.85
C LYS A 22 2.99 15.77 5.33
N ASN A 23 3.32 14.52 5.67
CA ASN A 23 3.20 13.97 7.02
C ASN A 23 4.55 13.70 7.70
N SER A 24 5.62 14.39 7.26
CA SER A 24 7.00 14.15 7.71
C SER A 24 7.20 14.25 9.23
N GLN A 25 6.32 14.95 9.94
CA GLN A 25 6.33 15.04 11.41
C GLN A 25 5.68 13.83 12.10
N ALA A 26 4.72 13.19 11.44
CA ALA A 26 3.98 12.05 11.96
C ALA A 26 4.65 10.73 11.55
N ILE A 27 5.14 10.61 10.31
CA ILE A 27 5.77 9.39 9.79
C ILE A 27 7.22 9.31 10.26
N LYS A 28 7.49 8.36 11.16
CA LYS A 28 8.82 8.19 11.79
C LYS A 28 9.41 6.80 11.57
N GLN A 29 8.59 5.83 11.17
CA GLN A 29 9.04 4.47 10.91
C GLN A 29 9.54 4.31 9.46
N PRO A 30 10.58 3.50 9.22
CA PRO A 30 11.19 3.33 7.91
C PRO A 30 10.51 2.26 7.04
N HIS A 31 9.30 1.81 7.40
CA HIS A 31 8.60 0.75 6.69
C HIS A 31 7.23 1.22 6.16
N ILE A 32 6.68 0.43 5.25
CA ILE A 32 5.36 0.61 4.65
C ILE A 32 4.55 -0.65 4.95
N THR A 33 3.38 -0.47 5.53
CA THR A 33 2.42 -1.55 5.77
C THR A 33 1.45 -1.63 4.59
N ILE A 34 1.24 -2.82 4.04
CA ILE A 34 0.22 -3.10 3.03
C ILE A 34 -0.97 -3.77 3.71
N GLY A 35 -2.13 -3.13 3.70
CA GLY A 35 -3.38 -3.64 4.24
C GLY A 35 -4.30 -4.17 3.14
N TYR A 36 -4.88 -5.36 3.28
CA TYR A 36 -5.77 -5.96 2.25
C TYR A 36 -6.84 -6.87 2.87
N GLN A 37 -7.93 -7.15 2.15
CA GLN A 37 -9.11 -7.85 2.70
C GLN A 37 -8.91 -9.36 2.97
N GLY A 38 -7.84 -9.96 2.44
CA GLY A 38 -7.50 -11.37 2.66
C GLY A 38 -8.22 -12.36 1.76
N ASP A 39 -8.98 -11.89 0.77
CA ASP A 39 -9.47 -12.72 -0.33
C ASP A 39 -8.34 -13.05 -1.33
N ILE A 40 -8.56 -14.01 -2.23
CA ILE A 40 -7.53 -14.49 -3.17
C ILE A 40 -7.03 -13.35 -4.07
N GLU A 41 -7.91 -12.48 -4.53
CA GLU A 41 -7.55 -11.41 -5.45
C GLU A 41 -6.74 -10.32 -4.73
N SER A 42 -7.23 -9.82 -3.59
CA SER A 42 -6.52 -8.80 -2.83
C SER A 42 -5.19 -9.31 -2.28
N THR A 43 -5.12 -10.59 -1.87
CA THR A 43 -3.86 -11.23 -1.43
C THR A 43 -2.84 -11.29 -2.57
N ASN A 44 -3.27 -11.72 -3.76
CA ASN A 44 -2.38 -11.80 -4.92
C ASN A 44 -1.89 -10.43 -5.37
N TYR A 45 -2.76 -9.42 -5.33
CA TYR A 45 -2.38 -8.06 -5.70
C TYR A 45 -1.46 -7.42 -4.65
N ALA A 46 -1.74 -7.62 -3.36
CA ALA A 46 -0.88 -7.20 -2.26
C ALA A 46 0.53 -7.80 -2.36
N ASN A 47 0.64 -9.08 -2.68
CA ASN A 47 1.93 -9.74 -2.89
C ASN A 47 2.72 -9.13 -4.06
N GLN A 48 2.05 -8.78 -5.16
CA GLN A 48 2.70 -8.13 -6.30
C GLN A 48 3.24 -6.75 -5.90
N ILE A 49 2.45 -5.94 -5.19
CA ILE A 49 2.88 -4.62 -4.70
C ILE A 49 4.04 -4.77 -3.72
N ALA A 50 3.92 -5.68 -2.74
CA ALA A 50 4.94 -5.92 -1.73
C ALA A 50 6.29 -6.28 -2.36
N ASN A 51 6.28 -7.20 -3.34
CA ASN A 51 7.49 -7.62 -4.04
C ASN A 51 8.16 -6.45 -4.75
N ARG A 52 7.40 -5.66 -5.53
CA ARG A 52 7.95 -4.53 -6.28
C ARG A 52 8.48 -3.41 -5.38
N LEU A 53 7.78 -3.09 -4.30
CA LEU A 53 8.25 -2.08 -3.34
C LEU A 53 9.50 -2.55 -2.58
N THR A 54 9.58 -3.84 -2.27
CA THR A 54 10.77 -4.46 -1.66
C THR A 54 11.97 -4.44 -2.62
N GLU A 55 11.76 -4.76 -3.90
CA GLU A 55 12.78 -4.62 -4.96
C GLU A 55 13.29 -3.18 -5.10
N SER A 56 12.43 -2.20 -4.81
CA SER A 56 12.77 -0.76 -4.80
C SER A 56 13.48 -0.31 -3.52
N GLY A 57 13.76 -1.23 -2.58
CA GLY A 57 14.50 -0.98 -1.34
C GLY A 57 13.66 -0.56 -0.14
N ASN A 58 12.33 -0.68 -0.21
CA ASN A 58 11.45 -0.37 0.92
C ASN A 58 11.31 -1.57 1.86
N ASN A 59 11.18 -1.30 3.17
CA ASN A 59 10.82 -2.33 4.14
C ASN A 59 9.29 -2.47 4.16
N ILE A 60 8.77 -3.65 3.84
CA ILE A 60 7.33 -3.89 3.66
C ILE A 60 6.81 -4.84 4.72
N GLU A 61 5.73 -4.44 5.39
CA GLU A 61 4.90 -5.29 6.22
C GLU A 61 3.53 -5.50 5.59
N SER A 62 2.82 -6.54 5.98
CA SER A 62 1.53 -6.91 5.37
C SER A 62 0.54 -7.31 6.45
N ILE A 63 -0.69 -6.80 6.36
CA ILE A 63 -1.76 -7.06 7.33
C ILE A 63 -3.11 -7.29 6.64
N ILE A 64 -3.91 -8.20 7.19
CA ILE A 64 -5.29 -8.38 6.76
C ILE A 64 -6.16 -7.32 7.42
N LEU A 65 -6.84 -6.51 6.61
CA LEU A 65 -7.81 -5.52 7.05
C LEU A 65 -9.21 -6.13 7.05
N PHE A 66 -9.91 -5.99 8.18
CA PHE A 66 -11.32 -6.37 8.30
C PHE A 66 -12.29 -5.28 7.80
N SER A 67 -11.76 -4.19 7.24
CA SER A 67 -12.54 -3.06 6.73
C SER A 67 -12.76 -3.17 5.21
N SER A 68 -14.02 -3.07 4.80
CA SER A 68 -14.42 -2.93 3.40
C SER A 68 -14.46 -1.44 3.04
N GLY A 69 -13.39 -0.91 2.44
CA GLY A 69 -13.45 0.38 1.77
C GLY A 69 -13.89 0.22 0.31
N ASN A 70 -14.49 1.29 -0.22
CA ASN A 70 -14.69 1.49 -1.66
C ASN A 70 -13.87 2.72 -2.01
N ALA A 71 -12.63 2.56 -2.45
CA ALA A 71 -11.95 3.65 -3.12
C ALA A 71 -12.17 3.46 -4.63
N GLU A 72 -12.44 4.57 -5.33
CA GLU A 72 -12.42 4.60 -6.80
C GLU A 72 -11.02 4.29 -7.33
N ASP A 73 -9.98 4.60 -6.53
CA ASP A 73 -8.61 4.15 -6.71
C ASP A 73 -8.42 2.79 -6.02
N HIS A 74 -7.78 1.82 -6.70
CA HIS A 74 -7.56 0.45 -6.20
C HIS A 74 -6.76 0.37 -4.89
N TYR A 75 -6.13 1.47 -4.50
CA TYR A 75 -5.40 1.60 -3.25
C TYR A 75 -5.54 3.01 -2.66
N SER A 76 -5.49 3.12 -1.33
CA SER A 76 -5.37 4.39 -0.60
C SER A 76 -4.11 4.42 0.25
N ILE A 77 -3.56 5.61 0.45
CA ILE A 77 -2.41 5.83 1.34
C ILE A 77 -2.88 6.60 2.56
N SER A 78 -2.61 6.05 3.74
CA SER A 78 -2.99 6.62 5.03
C SER A 78 -1.86 6.45 6.05
N SER A 79 -1.99 7.09 7.21
CA SER A 79 -1.04 6.91 8.31
C SER A 79 -1.39 5.65 9.08
N ALA A 80 -0.42 4.75 9.23
CA ALA A 80 -0.56 3.59 10.10
C ALA A 80 -0.49 4.02 11.58
N PRO A 81 -1.14 3.28 12.50
CA PRO A 81 -1.17 3.62 13.93
C PRO A 81 0.22 3.63 14.62
N ASP A 82 1.20 2.96 14.03
CA ASP A 82 2.57 2.84 14.51
C ASP A 82 3.49 3.95 13.97
N ASN A 83 2.92 4.97 13.31
CA ASN A 83 3.63 6.08 12.66
C ASN A 83 4.42 5.67 11.40
N SER A 84 3.96 4.63 10.72
CA SER A 84 4.42 4.23 9.38
C SER A 84 3.38 4.60 8.31
N ILE A 85 3.64 4.22 7.05
CA ILE A 85 2.74 4.46 5.92
C ILE A 85 1.88 3.21 5.70
N LEU A 86 0.56 3.36 5.65
CA LEU A 86 -0.36 2.29 5.30
C LEU A 86 -0.81 2.46 3.85
N VAL A 87 -0.61 1.43 3.03
CA VAL A 87 -1.19 1.28 1.70
C VAL A 87 -2.33 0.29 1.79
N GLU A 88 -3.57 0.75 1.74
CA GLU A 88 -4.76 -0.08 1.80
C GLU A 88 -5.15 -0.49 0.38
N ILE A 89 -5.42 -1.76 0.15
CA ILE A 89 -5.80 -2.33 -1.13
C ILE A 89 -7.28 -2.73 -1.07
N PHE A 90 -8.03 -2.31 -2.09
CA PHE A 90 -9.44 -2.63 -2.22
C PHE A 90 -9.66 -3.62 -3.36
N SER A 91 -10.48 -4.64 -3.09
CA SER A 91 -10.93 -5.58 -4.12
C SER A 91 -11.93 -4.85 -5.04
N GLU A 92 -11.79 -5.03 -6.35
CA GLU A 92 -12.81 -4.55 -7.29
C GLU A 92 -14.13 -5.30 -7.03
N LYS A 93 -15.25 -4.59 -7.04
CA LYS A 93 -16.59 -5.21 -6.92
C LYS A 93 -17.07 -5.80 -8.23
#